data_AF-A0A518HQN2-F1
#
_entry.id   AF-A0A518HQN2-F1
#
_cell.length_a   1.000
_cell.length_b   1.000
_cell.length_c   1.000
_cell.angle_alpha   90.00
_cell.angle_beta   90.00
_cell.angle_gamma   90.00
#
_symmetry.space_group_name_H-M   'P 1'
#
loop_
_entity.id
_entity.type
_entity.pdbx_description
1 polymer ?
#
loop_
_entity_poly.entity_id
_entity_poly.type
_entity_poly.pdbx_seq_one_letter_code
_entity_poly.pdbx_strand_id
1 'polypeptide(L)'
;MSQPLYYVHDVGGMCNRIFPFAHLIATSVVTDRPLANPTFTKYEHYFVGTNENQRDAFWENAGIRAPQLKLSNWRGRFKLARRLNASRVQVRSENELLDVEGLRTGGKLDEVRWISALYAIDNSAFAQQAALIKSCFRPVPEIERSANDCVDRLRRHCDVVIGVHIRQGDYAGHSGGMMFFETSEYRELMDQAVATWHDQSVGFLICSNVPQPDDSFDGLTWQMGPGSEIADLTALSMCDFLIGPPSTFSEWASYVGAVPRFVWNRKYEQMYQVLTKPLTKENFVVHGGRGFGKFSSRISNSLSER
;
A
#
# COMPACT_ATOMS: atom_id res chain seq x y z
N MET A 1 29.76 6.32 12.97
CA MET A 1 28.77 6.33 11.87
C MET A 1 27.79 5.20 12.08
N SER A 2 26.49 5.50 12.07
CA SER A 2 25.41 4.52 12.20
C SER A 2 25.47 3.50 11.06
N GLN A 3 25.19 2.23 11.35
CA GLN A 3 25.29 1.15 10.36
C GLN A 3 24.16 1.25 9.33
N PRO A 4 24.43 1.10 8.02
CA PRO A 4 23.41 1.18 7.00
C PRO A 4 22.41 0.02 7.09
N LEU A 5 21.17 0.31 6.70
CA LEU A 5 20.09 -0.62 6.45
C LEU A 5 19.95 -0.86 4.94
N TYR A 6 19.96 -2.12 4.55
CA TYR A 6 19.77 -2.58 3.18
C TYR A 6 18.49 -3.41 3.12
N TYR A 7 17.45 -2.83 2.50
CA TYR A 7 16.19 -3.52 2.28
C TYR A 7 16.21 -4.21 0.92
N VAL A 8 16.01 -5.53 0.91
CA VAL A 8 16.24 -6.37 -0.29
C VAL A 8 15.12 -7.35 -0.57
N HIS A 9 13.93 -7.08 -0.05
CA HIS A 9 12.75 -7.87 -0.36
C HIS A 9 12.23 -7.49 -1.77
N ASP A 10 11.92 -8.48 -2.61
CA ASP A 10 11.50 -8.27 -4.00
C ASP A 10 10.21 -8.99 -4.40
N VAL A 11 9.39 -9.42 -3.44
CA VAL A 11 8.11 -10.08 -3.70
C VAL A 11 6.93 -9.10 -3.64
N GLY A 12 5.87 -9.41 -4.38
CA GLY A 12 4.61 -8.65 -4.40
C GLY A 12 4.55 -7.53 -5.43
N GLY A 13 3.35 -6.96 -5.57
CA GLY A 13 3.07 -5.80 -6.42
C GLY A 13 3.59 -4.50 -5.83
N MET A 14 3.25 -3.37 -6.47
CA MET A 14 3.85 -2.07 -6.14
C MET A 14 3.65 -1.67 -4.67
N CYS A 15 2.41 -1.74 -4.15
CA CYS A 15 2.12 -1.34 -2.77
C CYS A 15 2.74 -2.27 -1.72
N ASN A 16 2.96 -3.55 -2.04
CA ASN A 16 3.71 -4.48 -1.18
C ASN A 16 5.19 -4.13 -1.07
N ARG A 17 5.73 -3.35 -2.03
CA ARG A 17 7.09 -2.81 -1.96
C ARG A 17 7.13 -1.42 -1.33
N ILE A 18 6.09 -0.62 -1.53
CA ILE A 18 6.00 0.74 -0.97
C ILE A 18 5.88 0.70 0.56
N PHE A 19 4.92 -0.03 1.11
CA PHE A 19 4.66 -0.04 2.56
C PHE A 19 5.91 -0.33 3.42
N PRO A 20 6.61 -1.47 3.25
CA PRO A 20 7.80 -1.75 4.04
C PRO A 20 8.93 -0.77 3.77
N PHE A 21 9.04 -0.24 2.54
CA PHE A 21 10.04 0.80 2.26
C PHE A 21 9.72 2.10 2.99
N ALA A 22 8.45 2.49 3.05
CA ALA A 22 7.98 3.65 3.81
C ALA A 22 8.24 3.51 5.32
N HIS A 23 7.98 2.33 5.91
CA HIS A 23 8.35 2.05 7.30
C HIS A 23 9.86 2.17 7.52
N LEU A 24 10.67 1.66 6.60
CA LEU A 24 12.12 1.73 6.72
C LEU A 24 12.69 3.13 6.48
N ILE A 25 12.08 3.96 5.61
CA ILE A 25 12.40 5.39 5.48
C ILE A 25 12.11 6.11 6.80
N ALA A 26 10.95 5.86 7.40
CA ALA A 26 10.63 6.47 8.68
C ALA A 26 11.60 6.05 9.79
N THR A 27 11.90 4.76 9.85
CA THR A 27 12.84 4.19 10.83
C THR A 27 14.26 4.71 10.62
N SER A 28 14.70 4.85 9.37
CA SER A 28 16.05 5.30 9.04
C SER A 28 16.30 6.74 9.51
N VAL A 29 15.31 7.61 9.37
CA VAL A 29 15.36 8.99 9.86
C VAL A 29 15.41 9.03 11.38
N VAL A 30 14.52 8.29 12.06
CA VAL A 30 14.44 8.29 13.53
C VAL A 30 15.72 7.70 14.17
N THR A 31 16.39 6.76 13.49
CA THR A 31 17.61 6.11 13.98
C THR A 31 18.92 6.72 13.45
N ASP A 32 18.84 7.74 12.60
CA ASP A 32 19.98 8.28 11.83
C ASP A 32 20.80 7.17 11.13
N ARG A 33 20.12 6.16 10.60
CA ARG A 33 20.75 5.04 9.89
C ARG A 33 20.65 5.27 8.38
N PRO A 34 21.74 5.19 7.61
CA PRO A 34 21.63 5.27 6.16
C PRO A 34 20.78 4.12 5.60
N LEU A 35 19.94 4.38 4.61
CA LEU A 35 19.02 3.41 4.02
C LEU A 35 19.27 3.22 2.53
N ALA A 36 19.19 1.99 2.06
CA ALA A 36 19.08 1.73 0.63
C ALA A 36 18.16 0.56 0.33
N ASN A 37 17.47 0.69 -0.80
CA ASN A 37 16.54 -0.31 -1.30
C ASN A 37 16.83 -0.62 -2.78
N PRO A 38 17.80 -1.49 -3.08
CA PRO A 38 18.16 -1.83 -4.46
C PRO A 38 17.12 -2.68 -5.18
N THR A 39 16.02 -3.08 -4.53
CA THR A 39 14.92 -3.86 -5.15
C THR A 39 13.73 -2.97 -5.55
N PHE A 40 13.78 -1.67 -5.28
CA PHE A 40 12.72 -0.72 -5.64
C PHE A 40 12.83 -0.15 -7.06
N THR A 41 13.88 -0.49 -7.80
CA THR A 41 14.19 0.10 -9.12
C THR A 41 13.04 0.00 -10.12
N LYS A 42 12.23 -1.07 -10.05
CA LYS A 42 11.03 -1.25 -10.90
C LYS A 42 10.01 -0.10 -10.76
N TYR A 43 9.96 0.57 -9.61
CA TYR A 43 8.94 1.55 -9.26
C TYR A 43 9.53 2.93 -8.92
N GLU A 44 10.86 3.09 -9.00
CA GLU A 44 11.53 4.30 -8.52
C GLU A 44 11.22 5.53 -9.38
N HIS A 45 11.04 5.35 -10.69
CA HIS A 45 10.72 6.44 -11.61
C HIS A 45 9.33 7.05 -11.38
N TYR A 46 8.43 6.36 -10.69
CA TYR A 46 7.07 6.81 -10.44
C TYR A 46 6.95 7.89 -9.36
N PHE A 47 7.92 8.03 -8.46
CA PHE A 47 7.80 8.92 -7.31
C PHE A 47 8.95 9.93 -7.21
N VAL A 48 8.62 11.15 -6.79
CA VAL A 48 9.60 12.25 -6.63
C VAL A 48 10.75 11.86 -5.71
N GLY A 49 10.46 11.24 -4.56
CA GLY A 49 11.47 10.91 -3.57
C GLY A 49 12.24 9.63 -3.86
N THR A 50 11.95 8.89 -4.94
CA THR A 50 12.72 7.70 -5.33
C THR A 50 13.27 7.77 -6.74
N ASN A 51 12.79 8.70 -7.57
CA ASN A 51 13.25 8.91 -8.94
C ASN A 51 14.74 9.23 -8.97
N GLU A 52 15.50 8.49 -9.77
CA GLU A 52 16.97 8.59 -9.83
C GLU A 52 17.48 10.03 -10.06
N ASN A 53 16.73 10.86 -10.79
CA ASN A 53 17.14 12.22 -11.12
C ASN A 53 16.89 13.23 -9.99
N GLN A 54 16.02 12.89 -9.04
CA GLN A 54 15.58 13.80 -7.96
C GLN A 54 15.90 13.27 -6.56
N ARG A 55 16.11 11.95 -6.43
CA ARG A 55 16.24 11.25 -5.15
C ARG A 55 17.31 11.86 -4.27
N ASP A 56 18.52 12.04 -4.78
CA ASP A 56 19.66 12.43 -3.93
C ASP A 56 19.45 13.82 -3.33
N ALA A 57 19.03 14.80 -4.14
CA ALA A 57 18.68 16.15 -3.67
C ALA A 57 17.46 16.15 -2.75
N PHE A 58 16.44 15.33 -3.06
CA PHE A 58 15.27 15.18 -2.19
C PHE A 58 15.67 14.60 -0.82
N TRP A 59 16.47 13.54 -0.82
CA TRP A 59 16.88 12.81 0.39
C TRP A 59 17.75 13.67 1.28
N GLU A 60 18.68 14.44 0.70
CA GLU A 60 19.49 15.42 1.44
C GLU A 60 18.61 16.44 2.16
N ASN A 61 17.66 17.05 1.45
CA ASN A 61 16.71 18.01 2.03
C ASN A 61 15.77 17.38 3.08
N ALA A 62 15.43 16.11 2.90
CA ALA A 62 14.57 15.34 3.79
C ALA A 62 15.31 14.73 5.00
N GLY A 63 16.63 14.88 5.10
CA GLY A 63 17.45 14.27 6.15
C GLY A 63 17.57 12.74 6.03
N ILE A 64 17.26 12.16 4.86
CA ILE A 64 17.42 10.73 4.60
C ILE A 64 18.84 10.49 4.10
N ARG A 65 19.59 9.63 4.79
CA ARG A 65 20.97 9.33 4.43
C ARG A 65 21.05 8.13 3.48
N ALA A 66 21.73 8.29 2.36
CA ALA A 66 22.12 7.19 1.50
C ALA A 66 23.46 6.57 1.96
N PRO A 67 23.62 5.23 1.90
CA PRO A 67 24.92 4.59 2.11
C PRO A 67 25.97 5.05 1.08
N GLN A 68 27.21 5.25 1.52
CA GLN A 68 28.33 5.61 0.64
C GLN A 68 28.67 4.52 -0.38
N LEU A 69 28.34 3.26 -0.08
CA LEU A 69 28.63 2.12 -0.94
C LEU A 69 27.56 1.97 -2.03
N LYS A 70 27.97 2.14 -3.29
CA LYS A 70 27.16 1.71 -4.44
C LYS A 70 26.79 0.24 -4.27
N LEU A 71 25.51 -0.07 -4.45
CA LEU A 71 24.93 -1.40 -4.27
C LEU A 71 24.93 -2.23 -5.56
N SER A 72 25.96 -2.06 -6.39
CA SER A 72 26.22 -3.02 -7.45
C SER A 72 26.38 -4.42 -6.84
N ASN A 73 25.79 -5.42 -7.49
CA ASN A 73 25.84 -6.81 -7.05
C ASN A 73 25.32 -7.06 -5.61
N TRP A 74 24.31 -6.29 -5.16
CA TRP A 74 23.70 -6.46 -3.82
C TRP A 74 23.32 -7.92 -3.52
N ARG A 75 22.89 -8.69 -4.52
CA ARG A 75 22.55 -10.13 -4.38
C ARG A 75 23.73 -10.96 -3.87
N GLY A 76 24.92 -10.74 -4.41
CA GLY A 76 26.14 -11.44 -3.99
C GLY A 76 26.54 -11.05 -2.58
N ARG A 77 26.47 -9.75 -2.27
CA ARG A 77 26.74 -9.22 -0.92
C ARG A 77 25.76 -9.75 0.12
N PHE A 78 24.47 -9.83 -0.21
CA PHE A 78 23.44 -10.38 0.65
C PHE A 78 23.67 -11.88 0.91
N LYS A 79 23.95 -12.66 -0.14
CA LYS A 79 24.30 -14.09 -0.01
C LYS A 79 25.53 -14.29 0.88
N LEU A 80 26.56 -13.48 0.69
CA LEU A 80 27.78 -13.52 1.51
C LEU A 80 27.50 -13.14 2.97
N ALA A 81 26.76 -12.05 3.21
CA ALA A 81 26.38 -11.62 4.55
C ALA A 81 25.60 -12.70 5.30
N ARG A 82 24.64 -13.34 4.61
CA ARG A 82 23.85 -14.45 5.18
C ARG A 82 24.70 -15.67 5.54
N ARG A 83 25.80 -15.92 4.82
CA ARG A 83 26.76 -17.01 5.12
C ARG A 83 27.70 -16.66 6.27
N LEU A 84 28.26 -15.44 6.28
CA LEU A 84 29.30 -15.05 7.22
C LEU A 84 28.76 -14.61 8.58
N ASN A 85 27.62 -13.94 8.62
CA ASN A 85 27.06 -13.40 9.86
C ASN A 85 25.53 -13.27 9.79
N ALA A 86 24.86 -14.36 10.17
CA ALA A 86 23.40 -14.42 10.16
C ALA A 86 22.71 -13.44 11.12
N SER A 87 23.36 -12.98 12.22
CA SER A 87 22.72 -12.02 13.14
C SER A 87 22.45 -10.66 12.47
N ARG A 88 23.27 -10.31 11.47
CA ARG A 88 23.14 -9.07 10.69
C ARG A 88 22.07 -9.13 9.59
N VAL A 89 21.40 -10.27 9.42
CA VAL A 89 20.46 -10.51 8.34
C VAL A 89 19.12 -10.97 8.92
N GLN A 90 18.07 -10.19 8.71
CA GLN A 90 16.71 -10.60 9.04
C GLN A 90 15.97 -10.98 7.76
N VAL A 91 15.60 -12.26 7.67
CA VAL A 91 14.72 -12.79 6.62
C VAL A 91 13.44 -13.27 7.29
N ARG A 92 12.30 -12.92 6.71
CA ARG A 92 10.98 -13.42 7.12
C ARG A 92 10.23 -13.91 5.89
N SER A 93 9.40 -14.93 6.10
CA SER A 93 8.42 -15.35 5.10
C SER A 93 7.36 -14.26 4.90
N GLU A 94 6.59 -14.34 3.82
CA GLU A 94 5.59 -13.34 3.47
C GLU A 94 4.47 -13.18 4.50
N ASN A 95 4.27 -14.18 5.36
CA ASN A 95 3.26 -14.14 6.41
C ASN A 95 3.83 -13.74 7.78
N GLU A 96 5.13 -13.45 7.89
CA GLU A 96 5.77 -13.16 9.17
C GLU A 96 6.08 -11.68 9.35
N LEU A 97 5.67 -11.14 10.49
CA LEU A 97 6.00 -9.78 10.91
C LEU A 97 7.48 -9.68 11.34
N LEU A 98 8.17 -8.66 10.83
CA LEU A 98 9.40 -8.14 11.39
C LEU A 98 9.10 -6.76 11.99
N ASP A 99 8.95 -6.73 13.31
CA ASP A 99 8.88 -5.48 14.05
C ASP A 99 10.26 -4.80 14.03
N VAL A 100 10.40 -3.74 13.24
CA VAL A 100 11.63 -2.97 13.11
C VAL A 100 11.68 -1.77 14.05
N GLU A 101 10.64 -1.55 14.87
CA GLU A 101 10.70 -0.58 15.97
C GLU A 101 11.84 -0.91 16.95
N GLY A 102 12.15 -2.19 17.11
CA GLY A 102 13.29 -2.65 17.91
C GLY A 102 14.66 -2.18 17.41
N LEU A 103 14.76 -1.58 16.21
CA LEU A 103 15.97 -0.88 15.75
C LEU A 103 16.20 0.44 16.51
N ARG A 104 15.18 0.99 17.18
CA ARG A 104 15.25 2.24 17.96
C ARG A 104 15.56 1.98 19.43
N THR A 105 15.04 0.89 19.98
CA THR A 105 15.05 0.62 21.43
C THR A 105 16.30 -0.13 21.92
N GLY A 106 17.21 -0.46 21.02
CA GLY A 106 18.40 -1.26 21.33
C GLY A 106 18.13 -2.76 21.36
N GLY A 107 19.19 -3.56 21.23
CA GLY A 107 19.17 -5.02 21.42
C GLY A 107 19.57 -5.81 20.18
N LYS A 108 18.94 -6.99 19.98
CA LYS A 108 19.33 -7.93 18.91
C LYS A 108 19.23 -7.35 17.49
N LEU A 109 18.44 -6.28 17.30
CA LEU A 109 18.25 -5.64 16.00
C LEU A 109 19.30 -4.56 15.69
N ASP A 110 20.08 -4.10 16.67
CA ASP A 110 21.10 -3.04 16.46
C ASP A 110 22.16 -3.45 15.43
N GLU A 111 22.50 -4.74 15.42
CA GLU A 111 23.49 -5.30 14.49
C GLU A 111 22.94 -5.53 13.07
N VAL A 112 21.61 -5.49 12.89
CA VAL A 112 20.96 -5.83 11.62
C VAL A 112 21.35 -4.83 10.56
N ARG A 113 21.76 -5.33 9.40
CA ARG A 113 22.11 -4.52 8.22
C ARG A 113 21.27 -4.87 7.02
N TRP A 114 20.81 -6.12 6.90
CA TRP A 114 20.03 -6.58 5.77
C TRP A 114 18.65 -7.04 6.21
N ILE A 115 17.63 -6.54 5.54
CA ILE A 115 16.23 -6.86 5.82
C ILE A 115 15.58 -7.39 4.54
N SER A 116 14.97 -8.56 4.63
CA SER A 116 14.07 -9.11 3.62
C SER A 116 12.81 -9.63 4.30
N ALA A 117 11.77 -8.80 4.32
CA ALA A 117 10.49 -9.09 4.95
C ALA A 117 9.41 -8.22 4.32
N LEU A 118 8.28 -8.80 3.93
CA LEU A 118 7.12 -8.05 3.44
C LEU A 118 6.58 -7.13 4.54
N TYR A 119 6.46 -7.65 5.76
CA TYR A 119 5.96 -6.92 6.92
C TYR A 119 7.10 -6.44 7.82
N ALA A 120 8.04 -5.66 7.27
CA ALA A 120 9.00 -4.88 8.05
C ALA A 120 8.33 -3.57 8.53
N ILE A 121 7.93 -3.51 9.80
CA ILE A 121 7.01 -2.49 10.32
C ILE A 121 7.59 -1.78 11.54
N ASP A 122 7.57 -0.45 11.51
CA ASP A 122 7.69 0.43 12.68
C ASP A 122 6.50 1.40 12.62
N ASN A 123 5.46 1.11 13.38
CA ASN A 123 4.22 1.89 13.36
C ASN A 123 4.39 3.27 14.00
N SER A 124 5.28 3.38 14.98
CA SER A 124 5.56 4.61 15.71
C SER A 124 6.30 5.59 14.81
N ALA A 125 7.41 5.18 14.21
CA ALA A 125 8.16 6.02 13.28
C ALA A 125 7.32 6.34 12.03
N PHE A 126 6.58 5.37 11.49
CA PHE A 126 5.73 5.61 10.32
C PHE A 126 4.68 6.70 10.58
N ALA A 127 4.02 6.65 11.73
CA ALA A 127 3.07 7.69 12.13
C ALA A 127 3.75 9.04 12.36
N GLN A 128 4.93 9.05 13.01
CA GLN A 128 5.70 10.27 13.27
C GLN A 128 6.18 10.94 11.98
N GLN A 129 6.54 10.15 10.96
CA GLN A 129 7.12 10.61 9.70
C GLN A 129 6.10 10.64 8.55
N ALA A 130 4.80 10.70 8.85
CA ALA A 130 3.75 10.57 7.83
C ALA A 130 3.88 11.60 6.69
N ALA A 131 4.19 12.87 7.01
CA ALA A 131 4.39 13.92 6.00
C ALA A 131 5.58 13.61 5.09
N LEU A 132 6.70 13.17 5.67
CA LEU A 132 7.88 12.75 4.91
C LEU A 132 7.54 11.58 3.99
N ILE A 133 6.89 10.54 4.50
CA ILE A 133 6.52 9.36 3.71
C ILE A 133 5.65 9.75 2.52
N LYS A 134 4.62 10.58 2.73
CA LYS A 134 3.76 11.08 1.66
C LYS A 134 4.55 11.88 0.62
N SER A 135 5.52 12.69 1.05
CA SER A 135 6.38 13.44 0.13
C SER A 135 7.34 12.53 -0.66
N CYS A 136 7.90 11.48 -0.04
CA CYS A 136 8.78 10.52 -0.72
C CYS A 136 8.06 9.77 -1.83
N PHE A 137 6.83 9.35 -1.56
CA PHE A 137 5.98 8.59 -2.48
C PHE A 137 4.94 9.46 -3.18
N ARG A 138 5.20 10.76 -3.31
CA ARG A 138 4.40 11.63 -4.16
C ARG A 138 4.65 11.25 -5.62
N PRO A 139 3.61 10.91 -6.41
CA PRO A 139 3.80 10.57 -7.81
C PRO A 139 4.42 11.73 -8.59
N VAL A 140 5.12 11.44 -9.67
CA VAL A 140 5.66 12.49 -10.55
C VAL A 140 4.52 13.29 -11.21
N PRO A 141 4.74 14.58 -11.58
CA PRO A 141 3.67 15.47 -12.02
C PRO A 141 2.83 14.96 -13.20
N GLU A 142 3.41 14.17 -14.11
CA GLU A 142 2.69 13.58 -15.23
C GLU A 142 1.60 12.59 -14.76
N ILE A 143 1.93 11.75 -13.78
CA ILE A 143 1.00 10.79 -13.19
C ILE A 143 -0.08 11.52 -12.40
N GLU A 144 0.30 12.52 -11.61
CA GLU A 144 -0.67 13.34 -10.86
C GLU A 144 -1.65 14.04 -11.79
N ARG A 145 -1.19 14.61 -12.92
CA ARG A 145 -2.09 15.23 -13.91
C ARG A 145 -3.04 14.22 -14.53
N SER A 146 -2.52 13.08 -14.99
CA SER A 146 -3.34 12.01 -15.59
C SER A 146 -4.44 11.52 -14.64
N ALA A 147 -4.11 11.34 -13.36
CA ALA A 147 -5.06 10.96 -12.33
C ALA A 147 -6.10 12.05 -12.03
N ASN A 148 -5.67 13.31 -11.85
CA ASN A 148 -6.58 14.44 -11.63
C ASN A 148 -7.54 14.63 -12.81
N ASP A 149 -7.03 14.66 -14.04
CA ASP A 149 -7.85 14.81 -15.26
C ASP A 149 -8.90 13.69 -15.41
N CYS A 150 -8.59 12.50 -14.90
CA CYS A 150 -9.53 11.40 -14.84
C CYS A 150 -10.62 11.68 -13.79
N VAL A 151 -10.25 11.92 -12.54
CA VAL A 151 -11.21 12.17 -11.44
C VAL A 151 -12.07 13.40 -11.69
N ASP A 152 -11.49 14.51 -12.14
CA ASP A 152 -12.21 15.76 -12.41
C ASP A 152 -13.25 15.60 -13.52
N ARG A 153 -12.98 14.75 -14.52
CA ARG A 153 -13.96 14.44 -15.57
C ARG A 153 -15.22 13.81 -14.98
N LEU A 154 -15.06 12.89 -14.03
CA LEU A 154 -16.18 12.22 -13.35
C LEU A 154 -16.91 13.16 -12.38
N ARG A 155 -16.16 14.00 -11.63
CA ARG A 155 -16.71 15.01 -10.71
C ARG A 155 -17.64 16.02 -11.40
N ARG A 156 -17.54 16.20 -12.72
CA ARG A 156 -18.49 17.05 -13.48
C ARG A 156 -19.89 16.47 -13.62
N HIS A 157 -20.08 15.20 -13.32
CA HIS A 157 -21.33 14.47 -13.52
C HIS A 157 -21.93 13.92 -12.22
N CYS A 158 -21.29 14.16 -11.07
CA CYS A 158 -21.74 13.64 -9.79
C CYS A 158 -21.26 14.50 -8.60
N ASP A 159 -21.95 14.40 -7.48
CA ASP A 159 -21.59 15.07 -6.22
C ASP A 159 -20.55 14.28 -5.42
N VAL A 160 -20.54 12.95 -5.56
CA VAL A 160 -19.67 12.03 -4.82
C VAL A 160 -18.98 11.07 -5.78
N VAL A 161 -17.65 11.05 -5.75
CA VAL A 161 -16.83 10.08 -6.48
C VAL A 161 -16.39 8.96 -5.57
N ILE A 162 -16.84 7.73 -5.88
CA ILE A 162 -16.42 6.51 -5.19
C ILE A 162 -15.43 5.75 -6.06
N GLY A 163 -14.20 5.58 -5.57
CA GLY A 163 -13.21 4.72 -6.20
C GLY A 163 -13.51 3.25 -5.93
N VAL A 164 -13.67 2.46 -7.00
CA VAL A 164 -13.92 1.02 -6.94
C VAL A 164 -12.63 0.31 -7.32
N HIS A 165 -12.01 -0.37 -6.36
CA HIS A 165 -10.86 -1.21 -6.60
C HIS A 165 -11.30 -2.65 -6.87
N ILE A 166 -11.29 -3.06 -8.12
CA ILE A 166 -11.59 -4.43 -8.55
C ILE A 166 -10.29 -5.22 -8.61
N ARG A 167 -10.14 -6.18 -7.70
CA ARG A 167 -8.96 -7.06 -7.66
C ARG A 167 -9.40 -8.50 -7.89
N GLN A 168 -9.19 -8.99 -9.11
CA GLN A 168 -9.61 -10.33 -9.53
C GLN A 168 -8.44 -11.21 -9.93
N GLY A 169 -7.43 -10.66 -10.64
CA GLY A 169 -6.35 -11.44 -11.27
C GLY A 169 -5.68 -12.49 -10.38
N ASP A 170 -4.76 -12.08 -9.51
CA ASP A 170 -4.11 -12.98 -8.53
C ASP A 170 -5.07 -13.47 -7.43
N TYR A 171 -6.19 -12.78 -7.22
CA TYR A 171 -7.16 -13.11 -6.17
C TYR A 171 -7.95 -14.38 -6.45
N ALA A 172 -8.05 -14.81 -7.71
CA ALA A 172 -8.67 -16.09 -8.08
C ALA A 172 -8.03 -17.30 -7.38
N GLY A 173 -6.71 -17.26 -7.11
CA GLY A 173 -5.98 -18.30 -6.37
C GLY A 173 -5.57 -17.89 -4.95
N HIS A 174 -5.56 -16.61 -4.63
CA HIS A 174 -5.10 -16.10 -3.33
C HIS A 174 -6.11 -16.41 -2.21
N SER A 175 -5.62 -16.83 -1.05
CA SER A 175 -6.46 -17.16 0.12
C SER A 175 -7.63 -18.09 -0.21
N GLY A 176 -7.41 -19.07 -1.11
CA GLY A 176 -8.46 -20.00 -1.55
C GLY A 176 -9.63 -19.33 -2.29
N GLY A 177 -9.43 -18.15 -2.88
CA GLY A 177 -10.47 -17.38 -3.56
C GLY A 177 -11.36 -16.54 -2.64
N MET A 178 -11.09 -16.49 -1.33
CA MET A 178 -11.93 -15.74 -0.38
C MET A 178 -11.99 -14.22 -0.63
N MET A 179 -10.98 -13.67 -1.31
CA MET A 179 -10.92 -12.25 -1.66
C MET A 179 -11.38 -11.98 -3.10
N PHE A 180 -11.68 -13.03 -3.87
CA PHE A 180 -12.18 -12.90 -5.23
C PHE A 180 -13.67 -12.57 -5.20
N PHE A 181 -14.07 -11.55 -5.95
CA PHE A 181 -15.46 -11.18 -6.17
C PHE A 181 -15.71 -11.04 -7.67
N GLU A 182 -16.83 -11.56 -8.14
CA GLU A 182 -17.28 -11.40 -9.52
C GLU A 182 -17.72 -9.96 -9.77
N THR A 183 -17.69 -9.54 -11.03
CA THR A 183 -18.07 -8.18 -11.42
C THR A 183 -19.53 -7.88 -11.07
N SER A 184 -20.42 -8.87 -11.17
CA SER A 184 -21.81 -8.80 -10.69
C SER A 184 -21.91 -8.49 -9.20
N GLU A 185 -21.05 -9.09 -8.37
CA GLU A 185 -21.02 -8.79 -6.95
C GLU A 185 -20.56 -7.32 -6.72
N TYR A 186 -19.56 -6.83 -7.45
CA TYR A 186 -19.17 -5.41 -7.36
C TYR A 186 -20.32 -4.49 -7.77
N ARG A 187 -21.11 -4.88 -8.78
CA ARG A 187 -22.29 -4.12 -9.19
C ARG A 187 -23.30 -4.02 -8.05
N GLU A 188 -23.61 -5.12 -7.36
CA GLU A 188 -24.48 -5.09 -6.17
C GLU A 188 -23.95 -4.16 -5.07
N LEU A 189 -22.62 -4.11 -4.89
CA LEU A 189 -21.99 -3.20 -3.93
C LEU A 189 -22.13 -1.73 -4.36
N MET A 190 -22.02 -1.45 -5.66
CA MET A 190 -22.21 -0.11 -6.22
C MET A 190 -23.67 0.34 -6.07
N ASP A 191 -24.64 -0.54 -6.29
CA ASP A 191 -26.06 -0.22 -6.06
C ASP A 191 -26.35 0.10 -4.57
N GLN A 192 -25.72 -0.63 -3.64
CA GLN A 192 -25.77 -0.30 -2.20
C GLN A 192 -25.15 1.06 -1.88
N ALA A 193 -24.07 1.42 -2.57
CA ALA A 193 -23.47 2.75 -2.42
C ALA A 193 -24.44 3.83 -2.91
N VAL A 194 -25.09 3.67 -4.07
CA VAL A 194 -26.12 4.62 -4.54
C VAL A 194 -27.22 4.80 -3.49
N ALA A 195 -27.71 3.72 -2.87
CA ALA A 195 -28.69 3.82 -1.79
C ALA A 195 -28.17 4.55 -0.53
N THR A 196 -26.89 4.38 -0.19
CA THR A 196 -26.23 5.04 0.95
C THR A 196 -26.12 6.55 0.78
N TRP A 197 -25.96 7.00 -0.47
CA TRP A 197 -25.90 8.41 -0.85
C TRP A 197 -27.15 8.83 -1.64
N HIS A 198 -28.35 8.37 -1.25
CA HIS A 198 -29.61 8.60 -1.97
C HIS A 198 -29.94 10.08 -2.27
N ASP A 199 -29.46 11.02 -1.45
CA ASP A 199 -29.66 12.46 -1.64
C ASP A 199 -28.58 13.13 -2.53
N GLN A 200 -27.62 12.37 -3.06
CA GLN A 200 -26.49 12.86 -3.84
C GLN A 200 -26.30 12.03 -5.11
N SER A 201 -25.88 12.67 -6.20
CA SER A 201 -25.47 11.94 -7.39
C SER A 201 -24.12 11.27 -7.17
N VAL A 202 -24.03 9.96 -7.44
CA VAL A 202 -22.83 9.14 -7.22
C VAL A 202 -22.18 8.77 -8.56
N GLY A 203 -20.89 8.98 -8.68
CA GLY A 203 -20.07 8.53 -9.79
C GLY A 203 -19.00 7.52 -9.33
N PHE A 204 -18.73 6.52 -10.16
CA PHE A 204 -17.76 5.46 -9.85
C PHE A 204 -16.52 5.54 -10.72
N LEU A 205 -15.35 5.65 -10.09
CA LEU A 205 -14.06 5.50 -10.76
C LEU A 205 -13.58 4.06 -10.59
N ILE A 206 -13.56 3.28 -11.67
CA ILE A 206 -13.28 1.84 -11.62
C ILE A 206 -11.82 1.58 -11.99
N CYS A 207 -11.03 1.08 -11.03
CA CYS A 207 -9.67 0.61 -11.26
C CYS A 207 -9.64 -0.91 -11.11
N SER A 208 -9.42 -1.62 -12.21
CA SER A 208 -9.38 -3.10 -12.23
C SER A 208 -8.05 -3.62 -12.76
N ASN A 209 -7.56 -4.72 -12.17
CA ASN A 209 -6.36 -5.40 -12.66
C ASN A 209 -6.64 -6.41 -13.79
N VAL A 210 -7.91 -6.56 -14.21
CA VAL A 210 -8.31 -7.37 -15.36
C VAL A 210 -9.41 -6.63 -16.16
N PRO A 211 -9.56 -6.88 -17.47
CA PRO A 211 -10.66 -6.32 -18.25
C PRO A 211 -12.02 -6.63 -17.59
N GLN A 212 -12.94 -5.67 -17.65
CA GLN A 212 -14.31 -5.83 -17.18
C GLN A 212 -15.26 -5.85 -18.38
N PRO A 213 -16.41 -6.56 -18.32
CA PRO A 213 -17.41 -6.52 -19.39
C PRO A 213 -18.03 -5.13 -19.52
N ASP A 214 -18.27 -4.69 -20.76
CA ASP A 214 -18.68 -3.32 -21.08
C ASP A 214 -20.05 -2.93 -20.51
N ASP A 215 -20.94 -3.91 -20.29
CA ASP A 215 -22.33 -3.74 -19.84
C ASP A 215 -22.53 -3.91 -18.32
N SER A 216 -21.48 -4.30 -17.59
CA SER A 216 -21.59 -4.66 -16.17
C SER A 216 -22.07 -3.52 -15.26
N PHE A 217 -21.91 -2.27 -15.70
CA PHE A 217 -22.18 -1.08 -14.90
C PHE A 217 -23.25 -0.17 -15.53
N ASP A 218 -24.05 -0.71 -16.45
CA ASP A 218 -25.11 0.03 -17.15
C ASP A 218 -26.11 0.69 -16.18
N GLY A 219 -26.50 1.93 -16.49
CA GLY A 219 -27.41 2.72 -15.65
C GLY A 219 -26.74 3.42 -14.45
N LEU A 220 -25.44 3.23 -14.23
CA LEU A 220 -24.66 4.01 -13.27
C LEU A 220 -23.86 5.12 -13.97
N THR A 221 -23.48 6.17 -13.23
CA THR A 221 -22.45 7.10 -13.69
C THR A 221 -21.09 6.51 -13.36
N TRP A 222 -20.30 6.14 -14.35
CA TRP A 222 -19.02 5.48 -14.12
C TRP A 222 -18.01 5.77 -15.24
N GLN A 223 -16.74 5.55 -14.94
CA GLN A 223 -15.67 5.46 -15.94
C GLN A 223 -14.54 4.58 -15.42
N MET A 224 -13.72 4.04 -16.33
CA MET A 224 -12.45 3.41 -15.96
C MET A 224 -11.44 4.45 -15.46
N GLY A 225 -10.55 4.01 -14.58
CA GLY A 225 -9.38 4.78 -14.16
C GLY A 225 -8.38 5.02 -15.31
N PRO A 226 -7.29 5.76 -15.04
CA PRO A 226 -6.27 6.07 -16.04
C PRO A 226 -5.60 4.85 -16.70
N GLY A 227 -5.68 3.66 -16.09
CA GLY A 227 -5.31 2.38 -16.71
C GLY A 227 -3.87 1.92 -16.49
N SER A 228 -3.05 2.68 -15.76
CA SER A 228 -1.74 2.20 -15.28
C SER A 228 -1.76 2.00 -13.78
N GLU A 229 -1.03 0.99 -13.26
CA GLU A 229 -1.02 0.63 -11.82
C GLU A 229 -0.80 1.85 -10.91
N ILE A 230 0.11 2.76 -11.28
CA ILE A 230 0.40 3.95 -10.47
C ILE A 230 -0.61 5.09 -10.67
N ALA A 231 -1.09 5.31 -11.88
CA ALA A 231 -2.07 6.37 -12.13
C ALA A 231 -3.44 5.99 -11.56
N ASP A 232 -3.83 4.72 -11.61
CA ASP A 232 -5.01 4.18 -10.92
C ASP A 232 -4.89 4.34 -9.40
N LEU A 233 -3.74 3.97 -8.81
CA LEU A 233 -3.50 4.16 -7.37
C LEU A 233 -3.63 5.63 -6.96
N THR A 234 -3.12 6.52 -7.81
CA THR A 234 -3.14 7.97 -7.60
C THR A 234 -4.57 8.50 -7.75
N ALA A 235 -5.33 8.05 -8.75
CA ALA A 235 -6.71 8.47 -8.95
C ALA A 235 -7.63 8.00 -7.81
N LEU A 236 -7.44 6.77 -7.32
CA LEU A 236 -8.14 6.28 -6.13
C LEU A 236 -7.88 7.15 -4.89
N SER A 237 -6.65 7.66 -4.72
CA SER A 237 -6.34 8.54 -3.56
C SER A 237 -6.92 9.95 -3.68
N MET A 238 -7.56 10.28 -4.82
CA MET A 238 -8.24 11.55 -5.09
C MET A 238 -9.77 11.44 -5.06
N CYS A 239 -10.31 10.23 -4.89
CA CYS A 239 -11.75 10.00 -4.72
C CYS A 239 -12.24 10.47 -3.33
N ASP A 240 -13.56 10.59 -3.16
CA ASP A 240 -14.16 10.96 -1.88
C ASP A 240 -14.32 9.74 -0.95
N PHE A 241 -14.56 8.56 -1.52
CA PHE A 241 -14.63 7.28 -0.82
C PHE A 241 -14.00 6.15 -1.63
N LEU A 242 -13.62 5.07 -0.96
CA LEU A 242 -13.08 3.86 -1.59
C LEU A 242 -13.88 2.61 -1.19
N ILE A 243 -14.18 1.76 -2.16
CA ILE A 243 -14.75 0.43 -1.94
C ILE A 243 -13.91 -0.62 -2.67
N GLY A 244 -13.83 -1.82 -2.08
CA GLY A 244 -13.13 -2.95 -2.69
C GLY A 244 -12.68 -3.99 -1.65
N PRO A 245 -12.01 -5.06 -2.10
CA PRO A 245 -11.58 -6.14 -1.22
C PRO A 245 -10.43 -5.69 -0.30
N PRO A 246 -10.08 -6.48 0.73
CA PRO A 246 -8.84 -6.28 1.48
C PRO A 246 -7.65 -6.26 0.52
N SER A 247 -6.96 -5.12 0.40
CA SER A 247 -5.81 -4.99 -0.50
C SER A 247 -4.87 -3.88 -0.05
N THR A 248 -3.57 -4.13 -0.14
CA THR A 248 -2.54 -3.11 0.12
C THR A 248 -2.62 -1.95 -0.87
N PHE A 249 -3.20 -2.17 -2.06
CA PHE A 249 -3.38 -1.15 -3.08
C PHE A 249 -4.36 -0.06 -2.63
N SER A 250 -5.59 -0.45 -2.30
CA SER A 250 -6.61 0.50 -1.80
C SER A 250 -6.28 1.01 -0.39
N GLU A 251 -5.54 0.24 0.41
CA GLU A 251 -5.00 0.68 1.69
C GLU A 251 -3.99 1.82 1.56
N TRP A 252 -3.07 1.73 0.57
CA TRP A 252 -2.11 2.80 0.30
C TRP A 252 -2.81 4.06 -0.22
N ALA A 253 -3.76 3.93 -1.16
CA ALA A 253 -4.57 5.04 -1.66
C ALA A 253 -5.28 5.79 -0.52
N SER A 254 -5.96 5.05 0.36
CA SER A 254 -6.62 5.58 1.55
C SER A 254 -5.65 6.33 2.47
N TYR A 255 -4.44 5.79 2.67
CA TYR A 255 -3.43 6.41 3.53
C TYR A 255 -2.90 7.74 2.97
N VAL A 256 -2.48 7.76 1.69
CA VAL A 256 -1.86 8.95 1.11
C VAL A 256 -2.89 10.05 0.89
N GLY A 257 -4.07 9.71 0.37
CA GLY A 257 -5.16 10.65 0.09
C GLY A 257 -6.03 11.01 1.29
N ALA A 258 -5.85 10.32 2.43
CA ALA A 258 -6.77 10.39 3.56
C ALA A 258 -8.23 10.06 3.17
N VAL A 259 -8.41 9.18 2.18
CA VAL A 259 -9.72 8.81 1.64
C VAL A 259 -10.35 7.70 2.50
N PRO A 260 -11.56 7.88 3.04
CA PRO A 260 -12.26 6.85 3.78
C PRO A 260 -12.50 5.61 2.90
N ARG A 261 -12.21 4.42 3.45
CA ARG A 261 -12.32 3.15 2.73
C ARG A 261 -13.26 2.19 3.44
N PHE A 262 -14.18 1.58 2.70
CA PHE A 262 -14.95 0.42 3.10
C PHE A 262 -14.26 -0.83 2.58
N VAL A 263 -13.89 -1.73 3.49
CA VAL A 263 -13.25 -3.00 3.15
C VAL A 263 -14.31 -4.06 2.98
N TRP A 264 -14.52 -4.49 1.76
CA TRP A 264 -15.53 -5.48 1.45
C TRP A 264 -14.96 -6.90 1.58
N ASN A 265 -15.24 -7.54 2.71
CA ASN A 265 -14.68 -8.84 3.08
C ASN A 265 -15.77 -9.89 3.38
N ARG A 266 -16.93 -9.77 2.71
CA ARG A 266 -18.15 -10.52 3.04
C ARG A 266 -17.96 -12.04 3.04
N LYS A 267 -17.21 -12.61 2.09
CA LYS A 267 -16.97 -14.07 2.01
C LYS A 267 -16.20 -14.59 3.22
N TYR A 268 -15.20 -13.84 3.70
CA TYR A 268 -14.49 -14.15 4.94
C TYR A 268 -15.40 -13.99 6.16
N GLU A 269 -16.15 -12.89 6.25
CA GLU A 269 -17.08 -12.63 7.36
C GLU A 269 -18.12 -13.75 7.49
N GLN A 270 -18.67 -14.22 6.36
CA GLN A 270 -19.58 -15.37 6.31
C GLN A 270 -18.91 -16.68 6.75
N MET A 271 -17.71 -16.97 6.24
CA MET A 271 -16.98 -18.20 6.57
C MET A 271 -16.69 -18.30 8.07
N TYR A 272 -16.28 -17.19 8.69
CA TYR A 272 -15.89 -17.15 10.09
C TYR A 272 -17.00 -16.65 11.03
N GLN A 273 -18.22 -16.51 10.53
CA GLN A 273 -19.40 -16.06 11.30
C GLN A 273 -19.17 -14.73 12.03
N VAL A 274 -18.40 -13.84 11.40
CA VAL A 274 -18.20 -12.46 11.84
C VAL A 274 -19.33 -11.60 11.31
N LEU A 275 -19.77 -10.60 12.08
CA LEU A 275 -20.81 -9.67 11.66
C LEU A 275 -20.40 -8.94 10.37
N THR A 276 -21.12 -9.21 9.28
CA THR A 276 -20.99 -8.48 8.02
C THR A 276 -21.33 -7.02 8.23
N LYS A 277 -20.37 -6.13 7.94
CA LYS A 277 -20.61 -4.68 8.04
C LYS A 277 -21.39 -4.20 6.81
N PRO A 278 -22.56 -3.55 6.97
CA PRO A 278 -23.26 -2.98 5.83
C PRO A 278 -22.48 -1.79 5.26
N LEU A 279 -22.61 -1.55 3.95
CA LEU A 279 -22.08 -0.34 3.33
C LEU A 279 -22.92 0.84 3.82
N THR A 280 -22.36 1.57 4.78
CA THR A 280 -22.96 2.75 5.43
C THR A 280 -21.82 3.74 5.67
N LYS A 281 -22.11 5.04 5.73
CA LYS A 281 -21.08 6.09 5.81
C LYS A 281 -20.17 5.91 7.03
N GLU A 282 -20.70 5.37 8.13
CA GLU A 282 -19.99 5.12 9.40
C GLU A 282 -18.97 3.98 9.30
N ASN A 283 -19.12 3.07 8.33
CA ASN A 283 -18.21 1.94 8.13
C ASN A 283 -17.04 2.27 7.20
N PHE A 284 -16.97 3.49 6.66
CA PHE A 284 -15.80 3.96 5.94
C PHE A 284 -14.76 4.50 6.92
N VAL A 285 -13.53 4.00 6.83
CA VAL A 285 -12.44 4.39 7.72
C VAL A 285 -11.23 4.82 6.92
N VAL A 286 -10.63 5.96 7.29
CA VAL A 286 -9.34 6.38 6.74
C VAL A 286 -8.24 5.49 7.30
N HIS A 287 -7.46 4.88 6.42
CA HIS A 287 -6.36 4.03 6.84
C HIS A 287 -5.15 4.85 7.29
N GLY A 288 -4.85 4.86 8.59
CA GLY A 288 -3.70 5.59 9.14
C GLY A 288 -2.34 4.92 8.93
N GLY A 289 -2.18 4.01 7.97
CA GLY A 289 -0.93 3.28 7.68
C GLY A 289 -0.54 2.17 8.68
N ARG A 290 -1.12 2.18 9.89
CA ARG A 290 -0.83 1.23 10.98
C ARG A 290 -1.49 -0.15 10.84
N GLY A 291 -2.24 -0.39 9.76
CA GLY A 291 -2.92 -1.65 9.51
C GLY A 291 -2.21 -2.61 8.55
N PHE A 292 -1.12 -2.18 7.93
CA PHE A 292 -0.29 -3.05 7.13
C PHE A 292 0.22 -4.21 8.00
N GLY A 293 0.18 -5.45 7.49
CA GLY A 293 0.61 -6.64 8.23
C GLY A 293 -0.35 -7.18 9.29
N LYS A 294 -1.55 -6.59 9.47
CA LYS A 294 -2.59 -7.09 10.40
C LYS A 294 -3.02 -8.55 10.20
N PHE A 295 -2.80 -9.11 9.01
CA PHE A 295 -3.11 -10.52 8.69
C PHE A 295 -1.87 -11.43 8.71
N SER A 296 -0.71 -10.93 9.15
CA SER A 296 0.48 -11.75 9.37
C SER A 296 0.28 -12.72 10.54
N SER A 297 0.97 -13.87 10.51
CA SER A 297 0.82 -15.02 11.42
C SER A 297 1.05 -14.69 12.91
N ARG A 298 1.71 -13.57 13.22
CA ARG A 298 1.87 -13.08 14.60
C ARG A 298 0.63 -12.36 15.13
N ILE A 299 -0.16 -11.72 14.26
CA ILE A 299 -1.38 -10.99 14.68
C ILE A 299 -2.59 -11.94 14.69
N SER A 300 -2.65 -12.94 13.80
CA SER A 300 -3.70 -13.97 13.83
C SER A 300 -3.73 -14.75 15.15
N ASN A 301 -2.56 -15.03 15.75
CA ASN A 301 -2.48 -15.70 17.06
C ASN A 301 -2.88 -14.81 18.24
N SER A 302 -2.94 -13.49 18.07
CA SER A 302 -3.42 -12.55 19.12
C SER A 302 -4.93 -12.28 19.03
N LEU A 303 -5.56 -12.63 17.91
CA LEU A 303 -7.02 -12.57 17.71
C LEU A 303 -7.71 -13.90 18.05
N SER A 304 -6.96 -14.98 18.27
CA SER A 304 -7.48 -16.21 18.86
C SER A 304 -7.49 -16.21 20.40
N GLU A 305 -7.04 -15.13 21.04
CA GLU A 305 -6.96 -15.00 22.51
C GLU A 305 -7.71 -13.77 23.07
N ARG A 306 -8.63 -13.15 22.33
CA ARG A 306 -9.54 -12.13 22.87
C ARG A 306 -10.95 -12.25 22.34
#